data_AF-A0A520IF08-F1
#
_entry.id   AF-A0A520IF08-F1
#
_cell.length_a   1.000
_cell.length_b   1.000
_cell.length_c   1.000
_cell.angle_alpha   90.00
_cell.angle_beta   90.00
_cell.angle_gamma   90.00
#
_symmetry.space_group_name_H-M   'P 1'
#
loop_
_entity.id
_entity.type
_entity.pdbx_description
1 polymer ?
#
loop_
_entity_poly.entity_id
_entity_poly.type
_entity_poly.pdbx_seq_one_letter_code
_entity_poly.pdbx_strand_id
1 'polypeptide(L)'
;MTPPATGRSHSSSTPSEGTEVTKFAEQIAAYEAKRASSVGAMDAIMTKAATDGATLDAAQSEEYDNHAEDIVAIDKHLDRLRTAERTIAKTAKPIEDVRDPAAASAQRGGLTQVKAQPKLAPGIAFARYAKARAVSRLDSEPVLAVAERMYGPDSDVVGTVKAAVTAGSNQPGSWASALHSPEGAAFVDFAEFLRPATILGKFGTDNIPALRKIGFDEP
;
A
#
# COMPACT_ATOMS: atom_id res chain seq x y z
N MET A 1 -8.52 21.58 -38.84
CA MET A 1 -9.37 20.65 -38.06
C MET A 1 -8.54 19.41 -37.78
N THR A 2 -8.06 19.27 -36.55
CA THR A 2 -7.23 18.14 -36.11
C THR A 2 -7.96 17.45 -34.95
N PRO A 3 -8.04 16.11 -34.94
CA PRO A 3 -8.90 15.36 -34.02
C PRO A 3 -8.36 15.38 -32.58
N PRO A 4 -9.22 15.30 -31.54
CA PRO A 4 -8.77 15.27 -30.16
C PRO A 4 -8.20 13.88 -29.82
N ALA A 5 -6.99 13.87 -29.24
CA ALA A 5 -6.34 12.66 -28.75
C ALA A 5 -7.05 12.11 -27.52
N THR A 6 -7.44 10.85 -27.63
CA THR A 6 -8.07 10.01 -26.61
C THR A 6 -7.10 9.72 -25.45
N GLY A 7 -7.61 9.82 -24.22
CA GLY A 7 -7.27 8.90 -23.13
C GLY A 7 -6.18 9.32 -22.15
N ARG A 8 -6.58 9.58 -20.90
CA ARG A 8 -5.79 9.20 -19.72
C ARG A 8 -6.69 8.45 -18.75
N SER A 9 -6.69 7.13 -18.92
CA SER A 9 -7.21 6.18 -17.93
C SER A 9 -6.49 6.46 -16.61
N HIS A 10 -7.23 6.90 -15.60
CA HIS A 10 -6.74 6.92 -14.23
C HIS A 10 -6.79 5.48 -13.74
N SER A 11 -5.64 4.90 -13.38
CA SER A 11 -5.64 3.65 -12.62
C SER A 11 -6.30 3.92 -11.28
N SER A 12 -7.57 3.52 -11.16
CA SER A 12 -8.23 3.42 -9.87
C SER A 12 -7.45 2.42 -9.03
N SER A 13 -6.69 2.90 -8.05
CA SER A 13 -6.30 2.06 -6.93
C SER A 13 -7.61 1.61 -6.29
N THR A 14 -8.00 0.36 -6.51
CA THR A 14 -9.16 -0.24 -5.85
C THR A 14 -9.00 -0.02 -4.36
N PRO A 15 -9.94 0.67 -3.69
CA PRO A 15 -9.96 0.72 -2.24
C PRO A 15 -9.94 -0.70 -1.72
N SER A 16 -9.18 -0.94 -0.65
CA SER A 16 -9.31 -2.12 0.21
C SER A 16 -10.65 -2.03 0.97
N GLU A 17 -11.75 -1.79 0.26
CA GLU A 17 -13.10 -1.80 0.79
C GLU A 17 -13.57 -3.24 0.83
N GLY A 18 -13.74 -3.76 2.03
CA GLY A 18 -14.45 -5.01 2.28
C GLY A 18 -13.59 -6.15 2.80
N THR A 19 -12.28 -6.20 2.55
CA THR A 19 -11.49 -7.42 2.81
C THR A 19 -11.52 -7.88 4.28
N GLU A 20 -11.51 -6.96 5.24
CA GLU A 20 -11.56 -7.34 6.67
C GLU A 20 -12.98 -7.70 7.12
N VAL A 21 -14.02 -7.02 6.62
CA VAL A 21 -15.43 -7.33 6.99
C VAL A 21 -15.90 -8.63 6.33
N THR A 22 -15.55 -8.85 5.06
CA THR A 22 -15.80 -10.12 4.37
C THR A 22 -15.09 -11.26 5.08
N LYS A 23 -13.88 -11.01 5.59
CA LYS A 23 -13.10 -12.00 6.35
C LYS A 23 -13.72 -12.36 7.70
N PHE A 24 -14.41 -11.45 8.40
CA PHE A 24 -15.17 -11.80 9.62
C PHE A 24 -16.43 -12.60 9.31
N ALA A 25 -17.17 -12.22 8.26
CA ALA A 25 -18.37 -12.96 7.84
C ALA A 25 -18.03 -14.39 7.40
N GLU A 26 -16.95 -14.58 6.63
CA GLU A 26 -16.43 -15.89 6.23
C GLU A 26 -16.02 -16.74 7.44
N GLN A 27 -15.35 -16.14 8.43
CA GLN A 27 -14.97 -16.83 9.66
C GLN A 27 -16.19 -17.26 10.47
N ILE A 28 -17.19 -16.38 10.61
CA ILE A 28 -18.45 -16.71 11.33
C ILE A 28 -19.12 -17.91 10.67
N ALA A 29 -19.27 -17.90 9.33
CA ALA A 29 -19.87 -19.01 8.59
C ALA A 29 -19.11 -20.34 8.79
N ALA A 30 -17.76 -20.30 8.78
CA ALA A 30 -16.93 -21.48 9.00
C ALA A 30 -17.11 -22.07 10.41
N TYR A 31 -17.17 -21.23 11.45
CA TYR A 31 -17.38 -21.67 12.82
C TYR A 31 -18.82 -22.14 13.08
N GLU A 32 -19.82 -21.55 12.43
CA GLU A 32 -21.21 -22.04 12.47
C GLU A 32 -21.33 -23.43 11.81
N ALA A 33 -20.65 -23.65 10.69
CA ALA A 33 -20.58 -24.97 10.05
C ALA A 33 -19.90 -26.00 10.96
N LYS A 34 -18.78 -25.62 11.62
CA LYS A 34 -18.12 -26.51 12.59
C LYS A 34 -19.04 -26.85 13.77
N ARG A 35 -19.77 -25.87 14.31
CA ARG A 35 -20.76 -26.10 15.38
C ARG A 35 -21.85 -27.06 14.94
N ALA A 36 -22.41 -26.88 13.74
CA ALA A 36 -23.44 -27.76 13.20
C ALA A 36 -22.93 -29.20 13.03
N SER A 37 -21.67 -29.37 12.62
CA SER A 37 -21.02 -30.68 12.54
C SER A 37 -20.87 -31.34 13.91
N SER A 38 -20.42 -30.61 14.94
CA SER A 38 -20.27 -31.15 16.29
C SER A 38 -21.61 -31.52 16.93
N VAL A 39 -22.65 -30.69 16.74
CA VAL A 39 -24.02 -31.00 17.19
C VAL A 39 -24.55 -32.24 16.47
N GLY A 40 -24.37 -32.34 15.16
CA GLY A 40 -24.78 -33.52 14.39
C GLY A 40 -24.08 -34.81 14.84
N ALA A 41 -22.81 -34.74 15.22
CA ALA A 41 -22.07 -35.88 15.77
C ALA A 41 -22.63 -36.30 17.14
N MET A 42 -22.91 -35.33 18.03
CA MET A 42 -23.55 -35.61 19.33
C MET A 42 -24.94 -36.23 19.18
N ASP A 43 -25.76 -35.71 18.26
CA ASP A 43 -27.09 -36.26 17.97
C ASP A 43 -27.01 -37.68 17.39
N ALA A 44 -26.01 -37.96 16.54
CA ALA A 44 -25.78 -39.30 16.00
C ALA A 44 -25.40 -40.30 17.09
N ILE A 45 -24.53 -39.91 18.02
CA ILE A 45 -24.15 -40.74 19.19
C ILE A 45 -25.40 -41.04 20.04
N MET A 46 -26.18 -40.03 20.38
CA MET A 46 -27.38 -40.18 21.21
C MET A 46 -28.49 -40.98 20.50
N THR A 47 -28.67 -40.79 19.20
CA THR A 47 -29.62 -41.55 18.40
C THR A 47 -29.24 -43.03 18.35
N LYS A 48 -27.95 -43.34 18.17
CA LYS A 48 -27.45 -44.72 18.16
C LYS A 48 -27.64 -45.41 19.52
N ALA A 49 -27.33 -44.71 20.62
CA ALA A 49 -27.59 -45.22 21.96
C ALA A 49 -29.09 -45.52 22.18
N ALA A 50 -29.97 -44.63 21.71
CA ALA A 50 -31.41 -44.80 21.80
C ALA A 50 -31.93 -45.98 20.94
N THR A 51 -31.39 -46.19 19.73
CA THR A 51 -31.78 -47.34 18.88
C THR A 51 -31.34 -48.66 19.45
N ASP A 52 -30.15 -48.70 20.07
CA ASP A 52 -29.56 -49.91 20.63
C ASP A 52 -30.13 -50.22 22.03
N GLY A 53 -30.95 -49.32 22.60
CA GLY A 53 -31.54 -49.46 23.93
C GLY A 53 -30.49 -49.50 25.05
N ALA A 54 -29.30 -48.95 24.79
CA ALA A 54 -28.14 -49.01 25.65
C ALA A 54 -27.74 -47.60 26.11
N THR A 55 -27.10 -47.51 27.27
CA THR A 55 -26.41 -46.27 27.68
C THR A 55 -25.12 -46.10 26.89
N LEU A 56 -24.60 -44.87 26.81
CA LEU A 56 -23.30 -44.63 26.19
C LEU A 56 -22.21 -45.47 26.86
N ASP A 57 -21.34 -46.06 26.06
CA ASP A 57 -20.11 -46.65 26.56
C ASP A 57 -19.08 -45.57 26.92
N ALA A 58 -17.92 -45.97 27.45
CA ALA A 58 -16.88 -45.04 27.89
C ALA A 58 -16.31 -44.20 26.72
N ALA A 59 -16.17 -44.78 25.53
CA ALA A 59 -15.61 -44.09 24.37
C ALA A 59 -16.64 -43.10 23.79
N GLN A 60 -17.90 -43.51 23.69
CA GLN A 60 -18.99 -42.65 23.22
C GLN A 60 -19.26 -41.49 24.19
N SER A 61 -19.13 -41.72 25.50
CA SER A 61 -19.24 -40.67 26.51
C SER A 61 -18.12 -39.65 26.37
N GLU A 62 -16.87 -40.10 26.19
CA GLU A 62 -15.72 -39.22 25.97
C GLU A 62 -15.85 -38.41 24.66
N GLU A 63 -16.29 -39.03 23.56
CA GLU A 63 -16.56 -38.33 22.29
C GLU A 63 -17.67 -37.28 22.43
N TYR A 64 -18.74 -37.60 23.16
CA TYR A 64 -19.83 -36.66 23.42
C TYR A 64 -19.35 -35.46 24.24
N ASP A 65 -18.61 -35.70 25.32
CA ASP A 65 -18.10 -34.64 26.19
C ASP A 65 -17.10 -33.75 25.46
N ASN A 66 -16.21 -34.33 24.64
CA ASN A 66 -15.29 -33.57 23.79
C ASN A 66 -16.04 -32.66 22.80
N HIS A 67 -17.10 -33.16 22.16
CA HIS A 67 -17.93 -32.34 21.27
C HIS A 67 -18.70 -31.25 22.02
N ALA A 68 -19.16 -31.53 23.24
CA ALA A 68 -19.82 -30.54 24.08
C ALA A 68 -18.85 -29.39 24.46
N GLU A 69 -17.62 -29.71 24.84
CA GLU A 69 -16.57 -28.73 25.13
C GLU A 69 -16.22 -27.89 23.88
N ASP A 70 -16.09 -28.54 22.72
CA ASP A 70 -15.86 -27.86 21.44
C ASP A 70 -16.96 -26.87 21.10
N ILE A 71 -18.24 -27.23 21.31
CA ILE A 71 -19.37 -26.32 21.07
C ILE A 71 -19.29 -25.09 21.97
N VAL A 72 -18.97 -25.26 23.26
CA VAL A 72 -18.81 -24.13 24.19
C VAL A 72 -17.67 -23.21 23.74
N ALA A 73 -16.55 -23.78 23.30
CA ALA A 73 -15.42 -23.01 22.77
C ALA A 73 -15.79 -22.25 21.49
N ILE A 74 -16.52 -22.89 20.58
CA ILE A 74 -16.99 -22.29 19.31
C ILE A 74 -17.97 -21.16 19.59
N ASP A 75 -18.96 -21.37 20.46
CA ASP A 75 -19.97 -20.35 20.80
C ASP A 75 -19.32 -19.09 21.40
N LYS A 76 -18.31 -19.27 22.26
CA LYS A 76 -17.53 -18.15 22.80
C LYS A 76 -16.72 -17.43 21.73
N HIS A 77 -16.23 -18.14 20.71
CA HIS A 77 -15.50 -17.53 19.61
C HIS A 77 -16.43 -16.77 18.65
N LEU A 78 -17.61 -17.32 18.35
CA LEU A 78 -18.64 -16.67 17.55
C LEU A 78 -19.10 -15.35 18.16
N ASP A 79 -19.30 -15.30 19.49
CA ASP A 79 -19.68 -14.04 20.17
C ASP A 79 -18.59 -12.95 20.04
N ARG A 80 -17.32 -13.35 20.18
CA ARG A 80 -16.18 -12.43 19.97
C ARG A 80 -16.12 -11.92 18.53
N LEU A 81 -16.30 -12.80 17.54
CA LEU A 81 -16.30 -12.41 16.13
C LEU A 81 -17.45 -11.46 15.79
N ARG A 82 -18.67 -11.76 16.25
CA ARG A 82 -19.84 -10.87 16.06
C ARG A 82 -19.68 -9.53 16.79
N THR A 83 -18.95 -9.51 17.90
CA THR A 83 -18.63 -8.26 18.60
C THR A 83 -17.57 -7.45 17.86
N ALA A 84 -16.55 -8.10 17.30
CA ALA A 84 -15.54 -7.47 16.47
C ALA A 84 -16.17 -6.87 15.20
N GLU A 85 -17.03 -7.62 14.51
CA GLU A 85 -17.78 -7.16 13.33
C GLU A 85 -18.62 -5.91 13.65
N ARG A 86 -19.41 -5.96 14.73
CA ARG A 86 -20.21 -4.81 15.19
C ARG A 86 -19.37 -3.59 15.55
N THR A 87 -18.18 -3.81 16.12
CA THR A 87 -17.27 -2.72 16.48
C THR A 87 -16.70 -2.06 15.23
N ILE A 88 -16.24 -2.86 14.27
CA ILE A 88 -15.72 -2.36 12.99
C ILE A 88 -16.80 -1.59 12.25
N ALA A 89 -18.01 -2.14 12.15
CA ALA A 89 -19.15 -1.48 11.51
C ALA A 89 -19.47 -0.12 12.14
N LYS A 90 -19.34 0.03 13.46
CA LYS A 90 -19.55 1.31 14.16
C LYS A 90 -18.41 2.30 13.98
N THR A 91 -17.17 1.83 13.83
CA THR A 91 -15.98 2.68 13.63
C THR A 91 -15.72 3.01 12.16
N ALA A 92 -16.38 2.30 11.23
CA ALA A 92 -16.30 2.55 9.82
C ALA A 92 -16.84 3.96 9.53
N LYS A 93 -15.97 4.84 9.04
CA LYS A 93 -16.38 6.15 8.55
C LYS A 93 -17.07 5.96 7.20
N PRO A 94 -18.30 6.46 7.02
CA PRO A 94 -18.94 6.49 5.71
C PRO A 94 -18.07 7.30 4.75
N ILE A 95 -17.75 6.74 3.59
CA ILE A 95 -17.17 7.51 2.49
C ILE A 95 -18.35 8.18 1.78
N GLU A 96 -18.50 9.49 1.98
CA GLU A 96 -19.44 10.26 1.17
C GLU A 96 -18.91 10.35 -0.26
N ASP A 97 -19.80 10.38 -1.26
CA ASP A 97 -19.42 10.57 -2.67
C ASP A 97 -18.99 12.04 -2.88
N VAL A 98 -17.78 12.36 -2.41
CA VAL A 98 -17.22 13.71 -2.46
C VAL A 98 -16.54 13.91 -3.81
N ARG A 99 -17.16 14.72 -4.68
CA ARG A 99 -16.60 15.16 -5.96
C ARG A 99 -15.57 16.30 -5.84
N ASP A 100 -15.41 16.85 -4.65
CA ASP A 100 -14.41 17.88 -4.33
C ASP A 100 -13.08 17.24 -3.87
N PRO A 101 -11.95 17.50 -4.56
CA PRO A 101 -10.64 16.96 -4.19
C PRO A 101 -10.18 17.30 -2.76
N ALA A 102 -10.59 18.44 -2.21
CA ALA A 102 -10.20 18.87 -0.87
C ALA A 102 -10.90 18.03 0.22
N ALA A 103 -12.22 17.88 0.12
CA ALA A 103 -12.97 17.04 1.05
C ALA A 103 -12.66 15.53 0.90
N ALA A 104 -12.34 15.06 -0.30
CA ALA A 104 -11.86 13.69 -0.51
C ALA A 104 -10.50 13.42 0.17
N SER A 105 -9.64 14.44 0.27
CA SER A 105 -8.33 14.33 0.94
C SER A 105 -8.44 14.36 2.47
N ALA A 106 -9.43 15.10 3.00
CA ALA A 106 -9.73 15.10 4.43
C ALA A 106 -10.31 13.74 4.92
N GLN A 107 -11.14 13.10 4.10
CA GLN A 107 -11.72 11.79 4.42
C GLN A 107 -10.69 10.65 4.41
N ARG A 108 -9.68 10.71 3.53
CA ARG A 108 -8.56 9.74 3.48
C ARG A 108 -7.52 9.92 4.60
N GLY A 109 -7.91 10.47 5.74
CA GLY A 109 -7.02 10.63 6.89
C GLY A 109 -5.88 11.62 6.65
N GLY A 110 -6.16 12.72 5.96
CA GLY A 110 -5.22 13.80 5.72
C GLY A 110 -3.93 13.31 5.08
N LEU A 111 -3.93 13.16 3.75
CA LEU A 111 -2.66 13.28 3.04
C LEU A 111 -2.05 14.59 3.50
N THR A 112 -0.87 14.53 4.13
CA THR A 112 -0.04 15.68 4.41
C THR A 112 -0.04 16.47 3.11
N GLN A 113 -0.77 17.59 3.11
CA GLN A 113 -0.80 18.45 1.96
C GLN A 113 0.61 18.99 1.89
N VAL A 114 1.47 18.31 1.11
CA VAL A 114 2.73 18.85 0.66
C VAL A 114 2.32 20.16 0.04
N LYS A 115 2.57 21.27 0.75
CA LYS A 115 2.36 22.61 0.21
C LYS A 115 3.00 22.56 -1.15
N ALA A 116 2.20 22.71 -2.20
CA ALA A 116 2.67 22.56 -3.56
C ALA A 116 3.80 23.56 -3.74
N GLN A 117 5.05 23.08 -3.61
CA GLN A 117 6.21 23.90 -3.85
C GLN A 117 6.14 24.29 -5.33
N PRO A 118 6.43 25.56 -5.68
CA PRO A 118 6.40 25.97 -7.07
C PRO A 118 7.29 25.03 -7.88
N LYS A 119 6.77 24.46 -8.97
CA LYS A 119 7.52 23.51 -9.78
C LYS A 119 8.81 24.18 -10.29
N LEU A 120 9.93 23.79 -9.70
CA LEU A 120 11.25 24.26 -10.11
C LEU A 120 11.57 23.77 -11.53
N ALA A 121 12.40 24.51 -12.26
CA ALA A 121 12.94 24.02 -13.52
C ALA A 121 13.79 22.75 -13.28
N PRO A 122 13.82 21.81 -14.24
CA PRO A 122 14.60 20.57 -14.11
C PRO A 122 16.05 20.84 -13.71
N GLY A 123 16.56 20.09 -12.74
CA GLY A 123 17.94 20.18 -12.23
C GLY A 123 18.19 21.20 -11.11
N ILE A 124 17.31 22.19 -10.88
CA ILE A 124 17.51 23.19 -9.80
C ILE A 124 17.41 22.55 -8.40
N ALA A 125 16.46 21.64 -8.20
CA ALA A 125 16.29 20.96 -6.91
C ALA A 125 17.56 20.19 -6.50
N PHE A 126 18.17 19.47 -7.45
CA PHE A 126 19.43 18.78 -7.24
C PHE A 126 20.59 19.74 -6.96
N ALA A 127 20.67 20.88 -7.67
CA ALA A 127 21.70 21.89 -7.42
C ALA A 127 21.61 22.47 -5.99
N ARG A 128 20.39 22.73 -5.49
CA ARG A 128 20.17 23.18 -4.10
C ARG A 128 20.58 22.12 -3.09
N TYR A 129 20.25 20.86 -3.35
CA TYR A 129 20.70 19.73 -2.53
C TYR A 129 22.23 19.60 -2.49
N ALA A 130 22.89 19.67 -3.65
CA ALA A 130 24.35 19.64 -3.74
C ALA A 130 25.00 20.79 -2.98
N LYS A 131 24.43 22.00 -3.08
CA LYS A 131 24.89 23.19 -2.33
C LYS A 131 24.76 22.98 -0.82
N ALA A 132 23.62 22.49 -0.34
CA ALA A 132 23.42 22.21 1.08
C ALA A 132 24.42 21.18 1.62
N ARG A 133 24.72 20.13 0.85
CA ARG A 133 25.77 19.15 1.18
C ARG A 133 27.17 19.74 1.20
N ALA A 134 27.50 20.58 0.22
CA ALA A 134 28.82 21.23 0.15
C ALA A 134 29.05 22.16 1.34
N VAL A 135 28.04 23.00 1.66
CA VAL A 135 28.10 23.92 2.82
C VAL A 135 28.17 23.13 4.13
N SER A 136 27.35 22.09 4.29
CA SER A 136 27.43 21.19 5.46
C SER A 136 28.82 20.59 5.65
N ARG A 137 29.53 20.23 4.57
CA ARG A 137 30.90 19.71 4.66
C ARG A 137 31.94 20.77 5.02
N LEU A 138 31.72 22.03 4.62
CA LEU A 138 32.60 23.14 4.96
C LEU A 138 32.42 23.58 6.42
N ASP A 139 31.17 23.68 6.86
CA ASP A 139 30.81 24.17 8.21
C ASP A 139 30.80 23.03 9.25
N SER A 140 30.97 21.77 8.83
CA SER A 140 30.85 20.56 9.67
C SER A 140 29.52 20.44 10.43
N GLU A 141 28.45 20.97 9.84
CA GLU A 141 27.09 20.90 10.36
C GLU A 141 26.29 19.76 9.71
N PRO A 142 25.23 19.22 10.35
CA PRO A 142 24.36 18.26 9.70
C PRO A 142 23.66 18.88 8.47
N VAL A 143 23.67 18.16 7.34
CA VAL A 143 23.07 18.60 6.06
C VAL A 143 21.62 19.07 6.22
N LEU A 144 20.87 18.41 7.12
CA LEU A 144 19.49 18.77 7.42
C LEU A 144 19.37 20.20 7.99
N ALA A 145 20.19 20.55 8.98
CA ALA A 145 20.15 21.88 9.59
C ALA A 145 20.55 22.97 8.59
N VAL A 146 21.52 22.67 7.72
CA VAL A 146 21.93 23.58 6.63
C VAL A 146 20.80 23.76 5.62
N ALA A 147 20.13 22.67 5.20
CA ALA A 147 19.01 22.73 4.27
C ALA A 147 17.82 23.53 4.86
N GLU A 148 17.48 23.29 6.12
CA GLU A 148 16.43 24.03 6.83
C GLU A 148 16.77 25.52 6.97
N ARG A 149 18.02 25.85 7.31
CA ARG A 149 18.51 27.23 7.40
C ARG A 149 18.47 27.96 6.05
N MET A 150 18.80 27.28 4.96
CA MET A 150 18.94 27.91 3.63
C MET A 150 17.61 27.99 2.86
N TYR A 151 16.74 26.99 3.01
CA TYR A 151 15.56 26.81 2.15
C TYR A 151 14.25 26.65 2.93
N GLY A 152 14.32 26.54 4.26
CA GLY A 152 13.16 26.35 5.13
C GLY A 152 12.78 24.87 5.31
N PRO A 153 12.03 24.55 6.38
CA PRO A 153 11.69 23.18 6.78
C PRO A 153 10.77 22.45 5.81
N ASP A 154 9.93 23.17 5.08
CA ASP A 154 8.95 22.62 4.12
C ASP A 154 9.55 22.48 2.69
N SER A 155 10.85 22.70 2.51
CA SER A 155 11.47 22.70 1.17
C SER A 155 11.71 21.30 0.60
N ASP A 156 11.66 21.18 -0.72
CA ASP A 156 11.94 19.93 -1.44
C ASP A 156 13.32 19.36 -1.08
N VAL A 157 14.30 20.25 -0.85
CA VAL A 157 15.67 19.90 -0.47
C VAL A 157 15.69 19.16 0.87
N VAL A 158 14.91 19.61 1.86
CA VAL A 158 14.80 18.94 3.16
C VAL A 158 14.17 17.56 3.00
N GLY A 159 13.16 17.43 2.12
CA GLY A 159 12.59 16.14 1.74
C GLY A 159 13.62 15.19 1.14
N THR A 160 14.40 15.66 0.16
CA THR A 160 15.47 14.87 -0.49
C THR A 160 16.62 14.51 0.46
N VAL A 161 16.92 15.34 1.47
CA VAL A 161 17.93 15.02 2.50
C VAL A 161 17.42 13.94 3.46
N LYS A 162 16.13 14.00 3.85
CA LYS A 162 15.51 13.01 4.75
C LYS A 162 15.32 11.66 4.08
N ALA A 163 14.97 11.66 2.80
CA ALA A 163 14.97 10.43 2.03
C ALA A 163 16.41 9.95 1.86
N ALA A 164 16.75 8.87 2.55
CA ALA A 164 17.98 8.13 2.32
C ALA A 164 17.91 7.46 0.93
N VAL A 165 17.96 8.26 -0.14
CA VAL A 165 17.98 7.77 -1.52
C VAL A 165 19.33 7.10 -1.74
N THR A 166 19.38 5.80 -1.47
CA THR A 166 20.52 4.94 -1.83
C THR A 166 20.55 4.83 -3.34
N ALA A 167 21.45 5.58 -3.98
CA ALA A 167 21.73 5.43 -5.40
C ALA A 167 22.34 4.03 -5.64
N GLY A 168 21.63 3.18 -6.38
CA GLY A 168 22.12 1.85 -6.76
C GLY A 168 21.82 0.77 -5.72
N SER A 169 20.56 0.34 -5.66
CA SER A 169 20.19 -0.94 -5.04
C SER A 169 20.30 -2.04 -6.09
N ASN A 170 21.14 -3.05 -5.84
CA ASN A 170 21.32 -4.22 -6.70
C ASN A 170 20.17 -5.23 -6.50
N GLN A 171 19.19 -4.91 -5.66
CA GLN A 171 18.09 -5.82 -5.35
C GLN A 171 17.12 -5.90 -6.54
N PRO A 172 16.75 -7.11 -7.00
CA PRO A 172 15.75 -7.29 -8.04
C PRO A 172 14.46 -6.53 -7.69
N GLY A 173 14.00 -5.66 -8.58
CA GLY A 173 12.78 -4.86 -8.38
C GLY A 173 12.96 -3.48 -7.74
N SER A 174 14.17 -3.11 -7.29
CA SER A 174 14.40 -1.85 -6.54
C SER A 174 15.19 -0.77 -7.32
N TRP A 175 15.80 -1.12 -8.46
CA TRP A 175 16.80 -0.29 -9.15
C TRP A 175 16.37 1.15 -9.49
N ALA A 176 15.07 1.40 -9.70
CA ALA A 176 14.53 2.73 -10.00
C ALA A 176 13.36 3.16 -9.10
N SER A 177 12.89 2.30 -8.19
CA SER A 177 11.68 2.58 -7.41
C SER A 177 11.85 3.80 -6.50
N ALA A 178 13.04 3.96 -5.91
CA ALA A 178 13.40 5.11 -5.07
C ALA A 178 13.57 6.43 -5.83
N LEU A 179 13.71 6.40 -7.17
CA LEU A 179 13.82 7.59 -8.01
C LEU A 179 12.44 8.15 -8.37
N HIS A 180 11.44 7.28 -8.48
CA HIS A 180 10.05 7.66 -8.80
C HIS A 180 9.25 8.07 -7.56
N SER A 181 9.84 7.97 -6.37
CA SER A 181 9.27 8.50 -5.12
C SER A 181 9.27 10.03 -5.16
N PRO A 182 8.31 10.72 -4.51
CA PRO A 182 8.31 12.18 -4.38
C PRO A 182 9.66 12.74 -3.91
N GLU A 183 10.37 11.98 -3.09
CA GLU A 183 11.65 12.35 -2.51
C GLU A 183 12.86 12.09 -3.44
N GLY A 184 12.70 11.19 -4.43
CA GLY A 184 13.67 10.91 -5.50
C GLY A 184 13.52 11.82 -6.72
N ALA A 185 12.44 12.60 -6.79
CA ALA A 185 12.10 13.47 -7.92
C ALA A 185 13.23 14.43 -8.30
N ALA A 186 14.00 14.95 -7.33
CA ALA A 186 15.13 15.84 -7.60
C ALA A 186 16.23 15.19 -8.48
N PHE A 187 16.44 13.88 -8.35
CA PHE A 187 17.40 13.14 -9.17
C PHE A 187 16.85 12.82 -10.55
N VAL A 188 15.54 12.56 -10.67
CA VAL A 188 14.87 12.37 -11.97
C VAL A 188 14.88 13.67 -12.77
N ASP A 189 14.53 14.79 -12.15
CA ASP A 189 14.58 16.12 -12.76
C ASP A 189 16.00 16.49 -13.22
N PHE A 190 17.01 16.11 -12.46
CA PHE A 190 18.40 16.29 -12.87
C PHE A 190 18.77 15.39 -14.07
N ALA A 191 18.33 14.13 -14.08
CA ALA A 191 18.53 13.25 -15.22
C ALA A 191 17.79 13.75 -16.47
N GLU A 192 16.61 14.34 -16.33
CA GLU A 192 15.88 15.00 -17.41
C GLU A 192 16.59 16.24 -17.94
N PHE A 193 17.18 17.04 -17.05
CA PHE A 193 18.04 18.15 -17.44
C PHE A 193 19.28 17.70 -18.22
N LEU A 194 19.92 16.60 -17.80
CA LEU A 194 21.11 16.07 -18.48
C LEU A 194 20.81 15.36 -19.79
N ARG A 195 19.65 14.70 -19.92
CA ARG A 195 19.29 13.89 -21.10
C ARG A 195 19.56 14.60 -22.44
N PRO A 196 19.04 15.80 -22.72
CA PRO A 196 19.31 16.50 -23.98
C PRO A 196 20.77 16.97 -24.11
N ALA A 197 21.51 17.14 -23.01
CA ALA A 197 22.91 17.52 -23.04
C ALA A 197 23.86 16.35 -23.36
N THR A 198 23.40 15.09 -23.22
CA THR A 198 24.20 13.90 -23.55
C THR A 198 24.43 13.75 -25.06
N ILE A 199 25.50 13.05 -25.43
CA ILE A 199 25.79 12.73 -26.84
C ILE A 199 24.58 12.05 -27.51
N LEU A 200 23.93 11.12 -26.80
CA LEU A 200 22.73 10.43 -27.28
C LEU A 200 21.52 11.36 -27.42
N GLY A 201 21.33 12.30 -26.49
CA GLY A 201 20.23 13.25 -26.52
C GLY A 201 20.35 14.36 -27.56
N LYS A 202 21.55 14.57 -28.13
CA LYS A 202 21.79 15.52 -29.22
C LYS A 202 21.38 14.98 -30.59
N PHE A 203 21.24 13.66 -30.76
CA PHE A 203 20.74 13.08 -32.01
C PHE A 203 19.25 13.41 -32.18
N GLY A 204 18.87 13.93 -33.35
CA GLY A 204 17.49 14.35 -33.65
C GLY A 204 17.19 15.83 -33.35
N THR A 205 18.17 16.58 -32.85
CA THR A 205 18.11 18.04 -32.61
C THR A 205 19.26 18.75 -33.32
N ASP A 206 19.14 20.06 -33.61
CA ASP A 206 20.23 20.88 -34.18
C ASP A 206 20.90 20.31 -35.46
N ASN A 207 20.09 19.84 -36.42
CA ASN A 207 20.54 19.21 -37.68
C ASN A 207 21.38 17.92 -37.52
N ILE A 208 21.41 17.32 -36.33
CA ILE A 208 22.02 16.01 -36.11
C ILE A 208 20.98 14.93 -36.41
N PRO A 209 21.26 13.95 -37.30
CA PRO A 209 20.32 12.86 -37.61
C PRO A 209 19.88 12.08 -36.37
N ALA A 210 18.65 11.56 -36.33
CA ALA A 210 18.17 10.74 -35.22
C ALA A 210 18.79 9.33 -35.24
N LEU A 211 18.88 8.69 -34.07
CA LEU A 211 19.29 7.29 -33.97
C LEU A 211 18.24 6.39 -34.62
N ARG A 212 18.70 5.50 -35.52
CA ARG A 212 17.84 4.48 -36.14
C ARG A 212 17.58 3.36 -35.15
N LYS A 213 16.31 3.11 -34.83
CA LYS A 213 15.91 1.89 -34.10
C LYS A 213 15.99 0.72 -35.06
N ILE A 214 17.01 -0.13 -34.90
CA ILE A 214 17.01 -1.46 -35.49
C ILE A 214 16.03 -2.31 -34.68
N GLY A 215 15.13 -3.02 -35.38
CA GLY A 215 14.31 -4.03 -34.73
C GLY A 215 15.22 -5.10 -34.15
N PHE A 216 14.92 -5.56 -32.94
CA PHE A 216 15.51 -6.81 -32.48
C PHE A 216 14.89 -7.91 -33.33
N ASP A 217 15.71 -8.70 -34.03
CA ASP A 217 15.24 -9.91 -34.68
C ASP A 217 14.83 -10.88 -33.56
N GLU A 218 13.53 -10.97 -33.33
CA GLU A 218 12.90 -11.92 -32.41
C GLU A 218 12.73 -13.24 -33.19
N PRO A 219 13.30 -14.38 -32.72
CA PRO A 219 13.04 -15.69 -33.31
C PRO A 219 11.61 -16.19 -33.03
#